data_AF-A0A7E4W096-F1
#
_entry.id   AF-A0A7E4W096-F1
#
_cell.length_a   1.000
_cell.length_b   1.000
_cell.length_c   1.000
_cell.angle_alpha   90.00
_cell.angle_beta   90.00
_cell.angle_gamma   90.00
#
_symmetry.space_group_name_H-M   'P 1'
#
loop_
_entity.id
_entity.type
_entity.pdbx_description
1 polymer ?
#
loop_
_entity_poly.entity_id
_entity_poly.type
_entity_poly.pdbx_seq_one_letter_code
_entity_poly.pdbx_strand_id
1 'polypeptide(L)'
;MNKLFVTLFIAISAVGIQFAAADCYGCICQHESGCKPIGCEMDLGSLSCGYFQIKLPYYEDCGQPGKRNGESTEDAWKRCSDDYTCALTCVKNYINRYAFECPNKGECERISRLHNGGPQGCSAARTDVYWAAVKACCGCS
;
A
#
# COMPACT_ATOMS: atom_id res chain seq x y z
N MET A 1 68.30 -16.63 -13.74
CA MET A 1 67.38 -16.74 -12.59
C MET A 1 66.66 -15.41 -12.43
N ASN A 2 65.34 -15.39 -12.55
CA ASN A 2 64.41 -14.50 -11.82
C ASN A 2 63.00 -14.66 -12.42
N LYS A 3 62.13 -15.39 -11.72
CA LYS A 3 60.69 -15.43 -12.01
C LYS A 3 60.04 -14.28 -11.27
N LEU A 4 59.57 -13.28 -12.01
CA LEU A 4 58.80 -12.17 -11.44
C LEU A 4 57.37 -12.66 -11.19
N PHE A 5 57.02 -12.90 -9.92
CA PHE A 5 55.65 -13.22 -9.53
C PHE A 5 54.88 -11.91 -9.37
N VAL A 6 53.97 -11.62 -10.30
CA VAL A 6 53.02 -10.51 -10.19
C VAL A 6 51.79 -11.03 -9.47
N THR A 7 51.66 -10.73 -8.18
CA THR A 7 50.47 -11.08 -7.39
C THR A 7 49.37 -10.07 -7.68
N LEU A 8 48.32 -10.50 -8.38
CA LEU A 8 47.14 -9.70 -8.66
C LEU A 8 46.21 -9.69 -7.44
N PHE A 9 46.12 -8.55 -6.74
CA PHE A 9 45.11 -8.34 -5.70
C PHE A 9 43.77 -8.04 -6.36
N ILE A 10 42.85 -9.01 -6.33
CA ILE A 10 41.45 -8.79 -6.72
C ILE A 10 40.74 -8.19 -5.51
N ALA A 11 40.43 -6.89 -5.59
CA ALA A 11 39.55 -6.24 -4.63
C ALA A 11 38.12 -6.75 -4.85
N ILE A 12 37.63 -7.59 -3.93
CA ILE A 12 36.23 -8.01 -3.91
C ILE A 12 35.44 -6.86 -3.30
N SER A 13 34.85 -6.01 -4.14
CA SER A 13 33.87 -5.03 -3.72
C SER A 13 32.62 -5.77 -3.25
N ALA A 14 32.35 -5.77 -1.94
CA ALA A 14 31.06 -6.22 -1.43
C ALA A 14 29.97 -5.26 -1.94
N VAL A 15 29.23 -5.68 -2.96
CA VAL A 15 28.01 -4.98 -3.39
C VAL A 15 26.95 -5.29 -2.35
N GLY A 16 26.85 -4.43 -1.32
CA GLY A 16 25.72 -4.45 -0.41
C GLY A 16 24.46 -4.12 -1.20
N ILE A 17 23.56 -5.07 -1.34
CA ILE A 17 22.21 -4.81 -1.86
C ILE A 17 21.50 -4.01 -0.78
N GLN A 18 21.53 -2.68 -0.90
CA GLN A 18 20.70 -1.81 -0.09
C GLN A 18 19.26 -2.03 -0.52
N PHE A 19 18.53 -2.92 0.16
CA PHE A 19 17.08 -2.96 0.03
C PHE A 19 16.56 -1.61 0.51
N ALA A 20 16.03 -0.80 -0.41
CA ALA A 20 15.32 0.41 -0.02
C ALA A 20 14.19 -0.02 0.94
N ALA A 21 14.12 0.59 2.12
CA ALA A 21 13.01 0.32 3.04
C ALA A 21 11.70 0.55 2.29
N ALA A 22 10.80 -0.43 2.34
CA ALA A 22 9.49 -0.30 1.70
C ALA A 22 8.72 0.85 2.35
N ASP A 23 8.13 1.72 1.53
CA ASP A 23 7.28 2.78 2.05
C ASP A 23 5.92 2.22 2.55
N CYS A 24 5.20 3.03 3.32
CA CYS A 24 3.93 2.64 3.92
C CYS A 24 2.91 2.08 2.91
N TYR A 25 2.75 2.77 1.78
CA TYR A 25 1.78 2.38 0.75
C TYR A 25 2.21 1.08 0.06
N GLY A 26 3.51 0.90 -0.17
CA GLY A 26 4.07 -0.35 -0.67
C GLY A 26 3.75 -1.52 0.26
N CYS A 27 3.93 -1.35 1.56
CA CYS A 27 3.61 -2.39 2.54
C CYS A 27 2.12 -2.71 2.64
N ILE A 28 1.25 -1.72 2.54
CA ILE A 28 -0.21 -1.93 2.45
C ILE A 28 -0.53 -2.73 1.18
N CYS A 29 -0.02 -2.31 0.02
CA CYS A 29 -0.24 -3.01 -1.25
C CYS A 29 0.21 -4.49 -1.17
N GLN A 30 1.38 -4.73 -0.58
CA GLN A 30 1.90 -6.08 -0.36
C GLN A 30 1.02 -6.90 0.60
N HIS A 31 0.52 -6.29 1.67
CA HIS A 31 -0.36 -6.95 2.63
C HIS A 31 -1.72 -7.33 2.03
N GLU A 32 -2.31 -6.43 1.23
CA GLU A 32 -3.65 -6.62 0.66
C GLU A 32 -3.68 -7.63 -0.51
N SER A 33 -2.65 -7.65 -1.37
CA SER A 33 -2.72 -8.41 -2.63
C SER A 33 -1.39 -9.05 -3.07
N GLY A 34 -0.33 -8.98 -2.24
CA GLY A 34 1.04 -9.19 -2.73
C GLY A 34 1.44 -8.15 -3.79
N CYS A 35 0.79 -6.99 -3.73
CA CYS A 35 0.84 -5.88 -4.66
C CYS A 35 0.60 -6.28 -6.12
N LYS A 36 -0.55 -6.92 -6.36
CA LYS A 36 -0.99 -7.41 -7.67
C LYS A 36 -2.45 -7.02 -7.96
N PRO A 37 -2.84 -6.87 -9.23
CA PRO A 37 -4.23 -6.63 -9.61
C PRO A 37 -5.01 -7.95 -9.57
N ILE A 38 -5.55 -8.31 -8.40
CA ILE A 38 -6.21 -9.60 -8.18
C ILE A 38 -7.70 -9.60 -8.52
N GLY A 39 -8.22 -8.53 -9.12
CA GLY A 39 -9.66 -8.39 -9.35
C GLY A 39 -10.40 -8.23 -8.02
N CYS A 40 -11.64 -8.70 -7.95
CA CYS A 40 -12.48 -8.53 -6.76
C CYS A 40 -12.70 -9.84 -6.02
N GLU A 41 -12.48 -9.80 -4.71
CA GLU A 41 -12.68 -10.93 -3.80
C GLU A 41 -13.74 -10.59 -2.74
N MET A 42 -14.44 -11.62 -2.26
CA MET A 42 -15.47 -11.46 -1.23
C MET A 42 -14.80 -11.28 0.14
N ASP A 43 -15.06 -10.14 0.79
CA ASP A 43 -14.51 -9.79 2.09
C ASP A 43 -15.62 -9.26 3.04
N LEU A 44 -15.96 -10.10 4.03
CA LEU A 44 -16.96 -9.80 5.06
C LEU A 44 -18.30 -9.28 4.49
N GLY A 45 -18.81 -9.93 3.45
CA GLY A 45 -20.15 -9.64 2.88
C GLY A 45 -20.20 -8.53 1.84
N SER A 46 -19.04 -8.01 1.41
CA SER A 46 -18.91 -7.09 0.27
C SER A 46 -17.66 -7.40 -0.53
N LEU A 47 -17.60 -6.94 -1.77
CA LEU A 47 -16.42 -7.10 -2.61
C LEU A 47 -15.34 -6.06 -2.26
N SER A 48 -14.10 -6.50 -2.23
CA SER A 48 -12.87 -5.71 -2.16
C SER A 48 -12.06 -5.96 -3.43
N CYS A 49 -11.50 -4.93 -4.05
CA CYS A 49 -10.87 -5.08 -5.37
C CYS A 49 -9.40 -4.61 -5.44
N GLY A 50 -8.63 -5.31 -6.26
CA GLY A 50 -7.35 -4.93 -6.81
C GLY A 50 -6.20 -4.78 -5.81
N TYR A 51 -5.25 -3.91 -6.15
CA TYR A 51 -3.96 -3.77 -5.45
C TYR A 51 -4.08 -3.50 -3.95
N PHE A 52 -5.11 -2.75 -3.57
CA PHE A 52 -5.33 -2.27 -2.21
C PHE A 52 -6.67 -2.75 -1.65
N GLN A 53 -7.28 -3.79 -2.23
CA GLN A 53 -8.55 -4.35 -1.76
C GLN A 53 -9.63 -3.27 -1.46
N ILE A 54 -9.76 -2.29 -2.35
CA ILE A 54 -10.64 -1.13 -2.19
C ILE A 54 -12.09 -1.60 -2.33
N LYS A 55 -12.95 -1.21 -1.38
CA LYS A 55 -14.41 -1.42 -1.47
C LYS A 55 -15.09 -0.29 -2.25
N LEU A 56 -16.28 -0.55 -2.81
CA LEU A 56 -17.02 0.46 -3.58
C LEU A 56 -17.26 1.78 -2.80
N PRO A 57 -17.72 1.78 -1.53
CA PRO A 57 -17.89 3.02 -0.78
C PRO A 57 -16.57 3.77 -0.54
N TYR A 58 -15.46 3.04 -0.37
CA TYR A 58 -14.13 3.65 -0.26
C TYR A 58 -13.77 4.40 -1.55
N TYR A 59 -14.04 3.79 -2.70
CA TYR A 59 -13.81 4.41 -4.01
C TYR A 59 -14.69 5.64 -4.26
N GLU A 60 -15.96 5.58 -3.85
CA GLU A 60 -16.84 6.74 -3.88
C GLU A 60 -16.28 7.87 -3.02
N ASP A 61 -15.80 7.54 -1.83
CA ASP A 61 -15.30 8.54 -0.89
C ASP A 61 -13.95 9.14 -1.26
N CYS A 62 -13.13 8.40 -2.02
CA CYS A 62 -11.86 8.89 -2.54
C CYS A 62 -12.00 9.77 -3.80
N GLY A 63 -13.24 10.09 -4.20
CA GLY A 63 -13.54 10.99 -5.32
C GLY A 63 -13.61 10.30 -6.68
N GLN A 64 -13.73 8.97 -6.72
CA GLN A 64 -13.90 8.18 -7.94
C GLN A 64 -12.82 8.46 -9.02
N PRO A 65 -11.51 8.45 -8.66
CA PRO A 65 -10.45 8.78 -9.61
C PRO A 65 -10.48 7.87 -10.83
N GLY A 66 -10.20 8.45 -12.00
CA GLY A 66 -10.15 7.70 -13.26
C GLY A 66 -11.52 7.29 -13.82
N LYS A 67 -12.64 7.61 -13.17
CA LYS A 67 -13.99 7.41 -13.73
C LYS A 67 -14.19 8.22 -15.01
N ARG A 68 -14.71 7.57 -16.05
CA ARG A 68 -14.96 8.16 -17.37
C ARG A 68 -16.41 8.65 -17.48
N ASN A 69 -16.66 9.59 -18.38
CA ASN A 69 -18.02 10.05 -18.65
C ASN A 69 -18.88 8.88 -19.19
N GLY A 70 -20.07 8.70 -18.63
CA GLY A 70 -20.99 7.60 -18.97
C GLY A 70 -20.62 6.24 -18.37
N GLU A 71 -19.51 6.11 -17.65
CA GLU A 71 -19.12 4.87 -16.97
C GLU A 71 -19.86 4.73 -15.63
N SER A 72 -20.32 3.51 -15.31
CA SER A 72 -20.89 3.24 -13.99
C SER A 72 -19.83 3.41 -12.90
N THR A 73 -20.24 3.76 -11.68
CA THR A 73 -19.29 3.84 -10.56
C THR A 73 -18.66 2.47 -10.27
N GLU A 74 -19.43 1.38 -10.42
CA GLU A 74 -18.96 0.03 -10.16
C GLU A 74 -17.87 -0.41 -11.16
N ASP A 75 -18.05 -0.16 -12.45
CA ASP A 75 -17.04 -0.49 -13.47
C ASP A 75 -15.78 0.36 -13.29
N ALA A 76 -15.96 1.65 -13.02
CA ALA A 76 -14.85 2.57 -12.75
C ALA A 76 -14.07 2.15 -11.52
N TRP A 77 -14.75 1.74 -10.45
CA TRP A 77 -14.15 1.24 -9.21
C TRP A 77 -13.29 0.00 -9.46
N LYS A 78 -13.83 -1.03 -10.11
CA LYS A 78 -13.10 -2.27 -10.39
C LYS A 78 -11.87 -2.00 -11.24
N ARG A 79 -12.04 -1.25 -12.33
CA ARG A 79 -10.94 -0.87 -13.23
C ARG A 79 -9.88 -0.01 -12.53
N CYS A 80 -10.28 0.96 -11.71
CA CYS A 80 -9.34 1.79 -10.96
C CYS A 80 -8.59 0.98 -9.92
N SER A 81 -9.26 0.04 -9.25
CA SER A 81 -8.64 -0.80 -8.21
C SER A 81 -7.55 -1.72 -8.76
N ASP A 82 -7.72 -2.21 -10.00
CA ASP A 82 -6.73 -3.02 -10.73
C ASP A 82 -5.69 -2.17 -11.51
N ASP A 83 -5.74 -0.84 -11.44
CA ASP A 83 -4.69 0.05 -11.93
C ASP A 83 -3.92 0.63 -10.75
N TYR A 84 -2.63 0.32 -10.62
CA TYR A 84 -1.86 0.68 -9.43
C TYR A 84 -1.86 2.19 -9.16
N THR A 85 -1.74 3.01 -10.21
CA THR A 85 -1.66 4.47 -10.07
C THR A 85 -3.00 5.04 -9.63
N CYS A 86 -4.09 4.57 -10.23
CA CYS A 86 -5.45 4.96 -9.89
C CYS A 86 -5.81 4.54 -8.47
N ALA A 87 -5.53 3.28 -8.10
CA ALA A 87 -5.78 2.75 -6.78
C ALA A 87 -4.96 3.50 -5.70
N LEU A 88 -3.67 3.76 -5.93
CA LEU A 88 -2.84 4.54 -5.02
C LEU A 88 -3.36 5.97 -4.86
N THR A 89 -3.83 6.59 -5.95
CA THR A 89 -4.46 7.91 -5.91
C THR A 89 -5.74 7.87 -5.06
N CYS A 90 -6.56 6.84 -5.21
CA CYS A 90 -7.75 6.64 -4.40
C CYS A 90 -7.40 6.50 -2.91
N VAL A 91 -6.44 5.65 -2.55
CA VAL A 91 -5.99 5.52 -1.16
C VAL A 91 -5.51 6.87 -0.61
N LYS A 92 -4.66 7.59 -1.33
CA LYS A 92 -4.17 8.92 -0.91
C LYS A 92 -5.31 9.92 -0.69
N ASN A 93 -6.27 9.99 -1.61
CA ASN A 93 -7.43 10.86 -1.49
C ASN A 93 -8.30 10.50 -0.28
N TYR A 94 -8.54 9.21 -0.05
CA TYR A 94 -9.31 8.73 1.09
C TYR A 94 -8.62 9.06 2.42
N ILE A 95 -7.30 8.81 2.52
CA ILE A 95 -6.51 9.18 3.70
C ILE A 95 -6.57 10.69 3.91
N ASN A 96 -6.39 11.51 2.88
CA ASN A 96 -6.46 12.96 3.00
C ASN A 96 -7.84 13.42 3.48
N ARG A 97 -8.92 12.82 2.96
CA ARG A 97 -10.29 13.12 3.38
C ARG A 97 -10.52 12.81 4.85
N TYR A 98 -10.02 11.68 5.36
CA TYR A 98 -10.31 11.22 6.72
C TYR A 98 -9.16 11.40 7.72
N ALA A 99 -8.07 12.06 7.34
CA ALA A 99 -6.90 12.24 8.21
C ALA A 99 -7.24 12.91 9.55
N PHE A 100 -8.25 13.79 9.55
CA PHE A 100 -8.73 14.49 10.76
C PHE A 100 -9.34 13.55 11.81
N GLU A 101 -9.82 12.36 11.43
CA GLU A 101 -10.33 11.33 12.35
C GLU A 101 -9.20 10.58 13.08
N CYS A 102 -7.94 10.85 12.71
CA CYS A 102 -6.77 10.17 13.25
C CYS A 102 -5.63 11.15 13.60
N PRO A 103 -5.87 12.13 14.49
CA PRO A 103 -4.93 13.24 14.72
C PRO A 103 -3.68 12.82 15.51
N ASN A 104 -3.76 11.78 16.33
CA ASN A 104 -2.75 11.44 17.34
C ASN A 104 -1.82 10.27 16.93
N LYS A 105 -1.79 9.92 15.65
CA LYS A 105 -0.99 8.80 15.12
C LYS A 105 0.07 9.28 14.13
N GLY A 106 1.19 8.55 14.08
CA GLY A 106 2.20 8.72 13.03
C GLY A 106 1.59 8.52 11.64
N GLU A 107 2.25 9.05 10.61
CA GLU A 107 1.69 9.07 9.26
C GLU A 107 1.33 7.66 8.76
N CYS A 108 2.22 6.68 8.89
CA CYS A 108 1.93 5.34 8.40
C CYS A 108 0.92 4.57 9.25
N GLU A 109 0.94 4.73 10.58
CA GLU A 109 -0.12 4.16 11.43
C GLU A 109 -1.49 4.73 11.03
N ARG A 110 -1.57 6.05 10.81
CA ARG A 110 -2.80 6.69 10.33
C ARG A 110 -3.25 6.13 8.99
N ILE A 111 -2.36 6.06 8.00
CA ILE A 111 -2.67 5.51 6.66
C ILE A 111 -3.22 4.08 6.82
N SER A 112 -2.50 3.22 7.54
CA SER A 112 -2.83 1.80 7.70
C SER A 112 -4.19 1.62 8.38
N ARG A 113 -4.43 2.32 9.49
CA ARG A 113 -5.65 2.15 10.27
C ARG A 113 -6.88 2.71 9.56
N LEU A 114 -6.75 3.86 8.88
CA LEU A 114 -7.85 4.41 8.08
C LEU A 114 -8.14 3.55 6.85
N HIS A 115 -7.12 2.97 6.23
CA HIS A 115 -7.31 2.08 5.09
C HIS A 115 -8.08 0.81 5.49
N ASN A 116 -7.66 0.12 6.56
CA ASN A 116 -8.30 -1.11 7.00
C ASN A 116 -9.64 -0.90 7.71
N GLY A 117 -9.78 0.16 8.50
CA GLY A 117 -10.92 0.35 9.39
C GLY A 117 -11.92 1.44 8.95
N GLY A 118 -11.66 2.12 7.84
CA GLY A 118 -12.44 3.28 7.41
C GLY A 118 -12.25 4.50 8.32
N PRO A 119 -13.20 5.46 8.35
CA PRO A 119 -13.04 6.72 9.08
C PRO A 119 -12.85 6.53 10.59
N GLN A 120 -13.43 5.47 11.16
CA GLN A 120 -13.29 5.12 12.58
C GLN A 120 -12.14 4.14 12.85
N GLY A 121 -11.35 3.79 11.83
CA GLY A 121 -10.30 2.77 11.95
C GLY A 121 -9.20 3.14 12.95
N CYS A 122 -8.93 4.43 13.13
CA CYS A 122 -7.85 4.92 13.99
C CYS A 122 -8.07 4.65 15.49
N SER A 123 -9.32 4.64 15.95
CA SER A 123 -9.68 4.37 17.35
C SER A 123 -10.12 2.92 17.60
N ALA A 124 -10.33 2.14 16.54
CA ALA A 124 -10.82 0.78 16.63
C ALA A 124 -9.66 -0.21 16.86
N ALA A 125 -9.68 -0.95 17.98
CA ALA A 125 -8.66 -1.95 18.31
C ALA A 125 -8.51 -3.06 17.24
N ARG A 126 -9.56 -3.32 16.45
CA ARG A 126 -9.52 -4.29 15.35
C ARG A 126 -8.45 -3.97 14.28
N THR A 127 -8.03 -2.72 14.16
CA THR A 127 -7.00 -2.30 13.19
C THR A 127 -5.57 -2.40 13.72
N ASP A 128 -5.37 -2.74 15.00
CA ASP A 128 -4.03 -2.83 15.60
C ASP A 128 -3.21 -3.97 14.99
N VAL A 129 -3.84 -5.12 14.71
CA VAL A 129 -3.18 -6.27 14.05
C VAL A 129 -2.76 -5.91 12.63
N TYR A 130 -3.62 -5.19 11.90
CA TYR A 130 -3.32 -4.70 10.57
C TYR A 130 -2.13 -3.75 10.58
N TRP A 131 -2.14 -2.76 11.48
CA TRP A 131 -1.02 -1.83 11.65
C TRP A 131 0.28 -2.58 12.00
N ALA A 132 0.24 -3.54 12.93
CA ALA A 132 1.42 -4.31 13.29
C ALA A 132 2.07 -5.02 12.09
N ALA A 133 1.24 -5.57 11.17
CA ALA A 133 1.74 -6.20 9.95
C ALA A 133 2.40 -5.20 9.00
N VAL A 134 1.77 -4.05 8.75
CA VAL A 134 2.34 -2.99 7.90
C VAL A 134 3.63 -2.42 8.52
N LYS A 135 3.63 -2.18 9.83
CA LYS A 135 4.77 -1.70 10.60
C LYS A 135 5.99 -2.62 10.46
N ALA A 136 5.77 -3.93 10.57
CA ALA A 136 6.81 -4.93 10.42
C ALA A 136 7.44 -4.92 9.01
N CYS A 137 6.64 -4.62 7.98
CA CYS A 137 7.12 -4.52 6.61
C CYS A 137 7.97 -3.25 6.35
N CYS A 138 7.50 -2.08 6.78
CA CYS A 138 8.16 -0.80 6.48
C CYS A 138 9.32 -0.48 7.44
N GLY A 139 9.37 -1.11 8.62
CA GLY A 139 10.26 -0.70 9.71
C GLY A 139 9.98 0.72 10.23
N CYS A 140 8.76 1.23 9.99
CA CYS A 140 8.35 2.60 10.28
C CYS A 140 7.72 2.73 11.68
N SER A 141 7.56 3.96 12.16
CA SER A 141 7.01 4.29 13.48
C SER A 141 5.67 5.01 13.39
#